data_AF-A0A8J7QM33-F1
#
_entry.id   AF-A0A8J7QM33-F1
#
_cell.length_a   1.000
_cell.length_b   1.000
_cell.length_c   1.000
_cell.angle_alpha   90.00
_cell.angle_beta   90.00
_cell.angle_gamma   90.00
#
_symmetry.space_group_name_H-M   'P 1'
#
loop_
_entity.id
_entity.type
_entity.pdbx_description
1 polymer ?
#
loop_
_entity_poly.entity_id
_entity_poly.type
_entity_poly.pdbx_seq_one_letter_code
_entity_poly.pdbx_strand_id
1 'polypeptide(L)'
;MSEQFKTRSIVFSEKPEPLPSPPRSLDHAGHVVATALLGYPELAADHLLNREVRNELGSILGNVVRQLNLEFRKSRQGKGDVDEAKVKARKRAYEALVELSLNLQGIEADLVGFPEGEVAKALQAMSCAVSEWEGIEEKEGSAIGRFVV
;
A
#
# COMPACT_ATOMS: atom_id res chain seq x y z
N MET A 1 15.25 7.85 -23.99
CA MET A 1 14.02 8.10 -23.21
C MET A 1 14.43 8.17 -21.74
N SER A 2 14.13 9.26 -21.03
CA SER A 2 14.59 9.43 -19.64
C SER A 2 13.95 8.40 -18.70
N GLU A 3 14.66 7.98 -17.67
CA GLU A 3 14.17 7.03 -16.66
C GLU A 3 12.84 7.50 -16.03
N GLN A 4 12.72 8.80 -15.74
CA GLN A 4 11.47 9.40 -15.24
C GLN A 4 10.28 9.20 -16.19
N PHE A 5 10.48 9.29 -17.51
CA PHE A 5 9.40 9.06 -18.47
C PHE A 5 8.98 7.58 -18.46
N LYS A 6 9.94 6.65 -18.38
CA LYS A 6 9.66 5.21 -18.27
C LYS A 6 8.87 4.90 -17.00
N THR A 7 9.33 5.37 -15.85
CA THR A 7 8.65 5.19 -14.57
C THR A 7 7.22 5.72 -14.62
N ARG A 8 7.03 6.94 -15.12
CA ARG A 8 5.69 7.52 -15.30
C ARG A 8 4.80 6.66 -16.19
N SER A 9 5.33 6.19 -17.31
CA SER A 9 4.59 5.31 -18.23
C SER A 9 4.14 4.02 -17.55
N ILE A 10 5.01 3.39 -16.77
CA ILE A 10 4.68 2.17 -16.02
C ILE A 10 3.57 2.44 -15.01
N VAL A 11 3.69 3.53 -14.24
CA VAL A 11 2.68 3.88 -13.22
C VAL A 11 1.29 4.02 -13.83
N PHE A 12 1.15 4.69 -14.97
CA PHE A 12 -0.17 4.93 -15.58
C PHE A 12 -0.71 3.81 -16.46
N SER A 13 0.09 2.81 -16.82
CA SER A 13 -0.31 1.73 -17.75
C SER A 13 -0.33 0.33 -17.14
N GLU A 14 0.07 0.22 -15.87
CA GLU A 14 0.05 -1.04 -15.14
C GLU A 14 -1.37 -1.61 -15.03
N LYS A 15 -1.44 -2.95 -15.06
CA LYS A 15 -2.68 -3.71 -14.89
C LYS A 15 -2.52 -4.67 -13.72
N PRO A 16 -3.61 -4.94 -12.98
CA PRO A 16 -3.60 -5.95 -11.94
C PRO A 16 -3.24 -7.33 -12.48
N GLU A 17 -2.63 -8.14 -11.62
CA GLU A 17 -2.33 -9.55 -11.86
C GLU A 17 -3.50 -10.44 -11.46
N PRO A 18 -3.70 -11.63 -12.06
CA PRO A 18 -4.82 -12.51 -11.71
C PRO A 18 -4.84 -12.89 -10.22
N LEU A 19 -6.01 -12.79 -9.59
CA LEU A 19 -6.21 -13.24 -8.21
C LEU A 19 -6.10 -14.77 -8.11
N PRO A 20 -5.32 -15.31 -7.16
CA PRO A 20 -5.25 -16.76 -6.93
C PRO A 20 -6.55 -17.28 -6.29
N SER A 21 -6.94 -18.50 -6.65
CA SER A 21 -8.05 -19.22 -6.02
C SER A 21 -7.60 -20.63 -5.60
N PRO A 22 -7.63 -20.97 -4.29
CA PRO A 22 -8.05 -20.13 -3.17
C PRO A 22 -7.02 -19.02 -2.83
N PRO A 23 -7.39 -18.00 -2.02
CA PRO A 23 -6.44 -17.04 -1.46
C PRO A 23 -5.30 -17.75 -0.71
N ARG A 24 -4.08 -17.20 -0.80
CA ARG A 24 -2.87 -17.79 -0.19
C ARG A 24 -2.52 -17.21 1.19
N SER A 25 -3.16 -16.11 1.56
CA SER A 25 -2.94 -15.41 2.83
C SER A 25 -3.48 -16.21 4.00
N LEU A 26 -2.79 -16.13 5.14
CA LEU A 26 -3.15 -16.85 6.36
C LEU A 26 -3.78 -15.94 7.43
N ASP A 27 -3.65 -14.62 7.29
CA ASP A 27 -4.18 -13.60 8.20
C ASP A 27 -4.68 -12.37 7.42
N HIS A 28 -5.37 -11.45 8.11
CA HIS A 28 -5.91 -10.22 7.52
C HIS A 28 -4.80 -9.36 6.90
N ALA A 29 -3.71 -9.14 7.63
CA ALA A 29 -2.63 -8.27 7.17
C ALA A 29 -1.96 -8.81 5.90
N GLY A 30 -1.65 -10.10 5.86
CA GLY A 30 -1.11 -10.77 4.70
C GLY A 30 -2.09 -10.81 3.52
N HIS A 31 -3.40 -10.89 3.79
CA HIS A 31 -4.42 -10.79 2.74
C HIS A 31 -4.43 -9.41 2.10
N VAL A 32 -4.49 -8.35 2.90
CA VAL A 32 -4.43 -6.96 2.42
C VAL A 32 -3.19 -6.74 1.56
N VAL A 33 -2.01 -7.10 2.08
CA VAL A 33 -0.74 -6.90 1.39
C VAL A 33 -0.67 -7.69 0.09
N ALA A 34 -1.04 -8.97 0.11
CA ALA A 34 -0.99 -9.81 -1.09
C ALA A 34 -1.96 -9.31 -2.18
N THR A 35 -3.18 -8.95 -1.80
CA THR A 35 -4.20 -8.44 -2.72
C THR A 35 -3.80 -7.08 -3.31
N ALA A 36 -3.28 -6.18 -2.48
CA ALA A 36 -2.78 -4.88 -2.93
C ALA A 36 -1.59 -5.03 -3.88
N LEU A 37 -0.63 -5.91 -3.56
CA LEU A 37 0.53 -6.15 -4.41
C LEU A 37 0.20 -6.89 -5.71
N LEU A 38 -0.99 -7.46 -5.87
CA LEU A 38 -1.52 -7.92 -7.15
C LEU A 38 -2.18 -6.79 -7.96
N GLY A 39 -2.25 -5.56 -7.44
CA GLY A 39 -2.82 -4.41 -8.12
C GLY A 39 -4.30 -4.15 -7.81
N TYR A 40 -4.81 -4.66 -6.67
CA TYR A 40 -6.18 -4.40 -6.22
C TYR A 40 -6.19 -3.68 -4.86
N PRO A 41 -5.72 -2.43 -4.79
CA PRO A 41 -5.64 -1.67 -3.53
C PRO A 41 -7.01 -1.43 -2.90
N GLU A 42 -8.06 -1.20 -3.70
CA GLU A 42 -9.43 -0.99 -3.21
C GLU A 42 -9.97 -2.26 -2.56
N LEU A 43 -9.86 -3.41 -3.26
CA LEU A 43 -10.28 -4.71 -2.72
C LEU A 43 -9.49 -5.09 -1.46
N ALA A 44 -8.21 -4.73 -1.42
CA ALA A 44 -7.37 -4.94 -0.24
C ALA A 44 -7.86 -4.09 0.94
N ALA A 45 -8.20 -2.81 0.71
CA ALA A 45 -8.71 -1.93 1.75
C ALA A 45 -10.10 -2.37 2.24
N ASP A 46 -10.99 -2.80 1.34
CA ASP A 46 -12.33 -3.30 1.65
C ASP A 46 -12.31 -4.51 2.57
N HIS A 47 -11.28 -5.34 2.48
CA HIS A 47 -11.11 -6.49 3.39
C HIS A 47 -11.10 -6.08 4.87
N LEU A 48 -10.61 -4.88 5.18
CA LEU A 48 -10.60 -4.39 6.55
C LEU A 48 -11.95 -3.87 7.02
N LEU A 49 -12.92 -3.62 6.13
CA LEU A 49 -14.26 -3.17 6.48
C LEU A 49 -15.14 -4.32 7.00
N ASN A 50 -14.60 -5.13 7.92
CA ASN A 50 -15.27 -6.25 8.57
C ASN A 50 -15.25 -6.07 10.10
N ARG A 51 -16.36 -6.41 10.76
CA ARG A 51 -16.49 -6.36 12.22
C ARG A 51 -15.51 -7.27 12.97
N GLU A 52 -14.98 -8.32 12.33
CA GLU A 52 -13.93 -9.17 12.90
C GLU A 52 -12.62 -8.41 13.15
N VAL A 53 -12.38 -7.32 12.40
CA VAL A 53 -11.19 -6.45 12.55
C VAL A 53 -11.36 -5.50 13.74
N ARG A 54 -12.58 -5.34 14.27
CA ARG A 54 -12.86 -4.41 15.36
C ARG A 54 -12.05 -4.78 16.61
N ASN A 55 -11.38 -3.79 17.20
CA ASN A 55 -10.44 -3.90 18.33
C ASN A 55 -9.08 -4.55 18.00
N GLU A 56 -8.88 -5.00 16.76
CA GLU A 56 -7.58 -5.48 16.26
C GLU A 56 -7.01 -4.60 15.15
N LEU A 57 -7.73 -3.53 14.78
CA LEU A 57 -7.39 -2.65 13.67
C LEU A 57 -5.95 -2.14 13.77
N GLY A 58 -5.55 -1.65 14.95
CA GLY A 58 -4.19 -1.15 15.16
C GLY A 58 -3.11 -2.22 14.95
N SER A 59 -3.35 -3.46 15.39
CA SER A 59 -2.41 -4.58 15.21
C SER A 59 -2.32 -5.01 13.74
N ILE A 60 -3.48 -5.14 13.08
CA ILE A 60 -3.58 -5.54 11.67
C ILE A 60 -2.91 -4.48 10.79
N LEU A 61 -3.26 -3.20 10.95
CA LEU A 61 -2.66 -2.12 10.15
C LEU A 61 -1.18 -1.91 10.44
N GLY A 62 -0.76 -2.04 11.70
CA GLY A 62 0.66 -2.05 12.03
C GLY A 62 1.43 -3.14 11.27
N ASN A 63 0.84 -4.33 11.16
CA ASN A 63 1.41 -5.43 10.38
C ASN A 63 1.35 -5.21 8.87
N VAL A 64 0.29 -4.58 8.34
CA VAL A 64 0.20 -4.17 6.93
C VAL A 64 1.32 -3.18 6.60
N VAL A 65 1.43 -2.08 7.36
CA VAL A 65 2.47 -1.06 7.16
C VAL A 65 3.86 -1.68 7.25
N ARG A 66 4.12 -2.55 8.23
CA ARG A 66 5.39 -3.26 8.36
C ARG A 66 5.71 -4.11 7.12
N GLN A 67 4.75 -4.86 6.60
CA GLN A 67 4.96 -5.71 5.43
C GLN A 67 5.18 -4.87 4.17
N LEU A 68 4.36 -3.83 3.95
CA LEU A 68 4.53 -2.89 2.84
C LEU A 68 5.89 -2.18 2.90
N ASN A 69 6.36 -1.79 4.09
CA ASN A 69 7.70 -1.22 4.27
C ASN A 69 8.81 -2.16 3.79
N LEU A 70 8.69 -3.47 4.08
CA LEU A 70 9.65 -4.46 3.62
C LEU A 70 9.62 -4.61 2.10
N GLU A 71 8.44 -4.70 1.50
CA GLU A 71 8.28 -4.81 0.05
C GLU A 71 8.74 -3.54 -0.68
N PHE A 72 8.47 -2.36 -0.13
CA PHE A 72 8.94 -1.07 -0.65
C PHE A 72 10.47 -1.00 -0.70
N ARG A 73 11.13 -1.42 0.39
CA ARG A 73 12.60 -1.43 0.51
C ARG A 73 13.26 -2.49 -0.37
N LYS A 74 12.66 -3.68 -0.50
CA LYS A 74 13.09 -4.71 -1.47
C LYS A 74 13.00 -4.21 -2.91
N SER A 75 12.03 -3.34 -3.17
CA SER A 75 11.77 -2.74 -4.49
C SER A 75 12.66 -1.53 -4.81
N ARG A 76 13.84 -1.46 -4.21
CA ARG A 76 14.85 -0.45 -4.54
C ARG A 76 15.29 -0.55 -6.00
N GLN A 77 15.20 0.57 -6.71
CA GLN A 77 15.72 0.71 -8.07
C GLN A 77 17.26 0.62 -8.04
N GLY A 78 17.81 -0.19 -8.95
CA GLY A 78 19.25 -0.26 -9.17
C GLY A 78 19.74 0.94 -9.98
N LYS A 79 21.06 1.11 -10.10
CA LYS A 79 21.62 2.01 -11.12
C LYS A 79 21.52 1.33 -12.49
N GLY A 80 20.92 1.99 -13.47
CA GLY A 80 20.74 1.44 -14.82
C GLY A 80 19.30 1.56 -15.28
N ASP A 81 18.80 0.56 -16.02
CA ASP A 81 17.44 0.61 -16.54
C ASP A 81 16.38 0.47 -15.44
N VAL A 82 15.18 1.01 -15.71
CA VAL A 82 14.04 0.99 -14.81
C VAL A 82 13.50 -0.44 -14.68
N ASP A 83 13.51 -0.97 -13.46
CA ASP A 83 12.93 -2.28 -13.17
C ASP A 83 11.41 -2.13 -12.96
N GLU A 84 10.65 -2.56 -13.96
CA GLU A 84 9.20 -2.43 -13.99
C GLU A 84 8.53 -3.10 -12.79
N ALA A 85 8.93 -4.32 -12.42
CA ALA A 85 8.31 -5.04 -11.31
C ALA A 85 8.47 -4.28 -9.98
N LYS A 86 9.62 -3.65 -9.78
CA LYS A 86 9.89 -2.82 -8.60
C LYS A 86 9.15 -1.50 -8.61
N VAL A 87 8.96 -0.88 -9.79
CA VAL A 87 8.11 0.31 -9.92
C VAL A 87 6.67 -0.03 -9.53
N LYS A 88 6.13 -1.15 -10.04
CA LYS A 88 4.78 -1.61 -9.72
C LYS A 88 4.60 -1.91 -8.24
N ALA A 89 5.55 -2.60 -7.63
CA ALA A 89 5.49 -2.92 -6.20
C ALA A 89 5.44 -1.66 -5.32
N ARG A 90 6.25 -0.63 -5.63
CA ARG A 90 6.20 0.65 -4.89
C ARG A 90 4.90 1.42 -5.15
N LYS A 91 4.45 1.50 -6.40
CA LYS A 91 3.15 2.11 -6.74
C LYS A 91 2.02 1.48 -5.94
N ARG A 92 1.89 0.15 -6.03
CA ARG A 92 0.83 -0.61 -5.35
C ARG A 92 0.88 -0.46 -3.83
N ALA A 93 2.08 -0.32 -3.24
CA ALA A 93 2.22 -0.03 -1.82
C ALA A 93 1.72 1.37 -1.44
N TYR A 94 1.99 2.40 -2.25
CA TYR A 94 1.40 3.73 -2.07
C TYR A 94 -0.12 3.69 -2.19
N GLU A 95 -0.65 3.11 -3.25
CA GLU A 95 -2.09 2.99 -3.47
C GLU A 95 -2.78 2.25 -2.32
N ALA A 96 -2.17 1.18 -1.80
CA ALA A 96 -2.69 0.47 -0.64
C ALA A 96 -2.87 1.40 0.57
N LEU A 97 -1.87 2.21 0.90
CA LEU A 97 -1.97 3.14 2.03
C LEU A 97 -2.98 4.26 1.79
N VAL A 98 -3.14 4.71 0.54
CA VAL A 98 -4.16 5.70 0.15
C VAL A 98 -5.55 5.13 0.35
N GLU A 99 -5.86 3.98 -0.24
CA GLU A 99 -7.19 3.34 -0.14
C GLU A 99 -7.52 2.96 1.31
N LEU A 100 -6.55 2.42 2.05
CA LEU A 100 -6.72 2.14 3.49
C LEU A 100 -7.01 3.42 4.28
N SER A 101 -6.38 4.54 3.93
CA SER A 101 -6.62 5.82 4.61
C SER A 101 -8.01 6.37 4.28
N LEU A 102 -8.48 6.21 3.04
CA LEU A 102 -9.81 6.62 2.61
C LEU A 102 -10.90 5.82 3.34
N ASN A 103 -10.79 4.48 3.37
CA ASN A 103 -11.74 3.61 4.07
C ASN A 103 -11.83 3.88 5.58
N LEU A 104 -10.75 4.41 6.17
CA LEU A 104 -10.71 4.79 7.58
C LEU A 104 -11.20 6.22 7.87
N GLN A 105 -11.28 7.08 6.86
CA GLN A 105 -11.74 8.45 6.97
C GLN A 105 -13.15 8.59 6.40
N GLY A 106 -14.15 8.01 7.07
CA GLY A 106 -15.53 8.19 6.63
C GLY A 106 -16.55 7.28 7.31
N ILE A 107 -17.75 7.31 6.73
CA ILE A 107 -18.94 6.59 7.20
C ILE A 107 -18.70 5.08 7.27
N GLU A 108 -17.83 4.53 6.42
CA GLU A 108 -17.51 3.11 6.39
C GLU A 108 -16.84 2.62 7.68
N ALA A 109 -15.87 3.38 8.20
CA ALA A 109 -15.24 3.11 9.48
C ALA A 109 -16.23 3.17 10.64
N ASP A 110 -17.17 4.13 10.60
CA ASP A 110 -18.23 4.28 11.61
C ASP A 110 -19.22 3.10 11.57
N LEU A 111 -19.58 2.63 10.37
CA LEU A 111 -20.46 1.47 10.17
C LEU A 111 -19.85 0.18 10.73
N VAL A 112 -18.54 0.00 10.55
CA VAL A 112 -17.79 -1.11 11.14
C VAL A 112 -17.59 -0.90 12.64
N GLY A 113 -17.62 0.35 13.11
CA GLY A 113 -17.54 0.72 14.52
C GLY A 113 -16.11 0.67 15.06
N PHE A 114 -15.14 1.19 14.29
CA PHE A 114 -13.76 1.31 14.74
C PHE A 114 -13.62 2.41 15.81
N PRO A 115 -12.84 2.19 16.88
CA PRO A 115 -12.57 3.25 17.85
C PRO A 115 -11.77 4.39 17.20
N GLU A 116 -12.24 5.63 17.35
CA GLU A 116 -11.58 6.83 16.78
C GLU A 116 -10.08 6.91 17.13
N GLY A 117 -9.72 6.54 18.36
CA GLY A 117 -8.33 6.53 18.82
C GLY A 117 -7.45 5.46 18.14
N GLU A 118 -8.03 4.35 17.69
CA GLU A 118 -7.32 3.35 16.87
C GLU A 118 -7.16 3.84 15.43
N VAL A 119 -8.23 4.41 14.86
CA VAL A 119 -8.21 5.02 13.52
C VAL A 119 -7.14 6.11 13.43
N ALA A 120 -7.10 7.02 14.40
CA ALA A 120 -6.12 8.11 14.42
C ALA A 120 -4.67 7.60 14.47
N LYS A 121 -4.40 6.58 15.29
CA LYS A 121 -3.05 5.96 15.37
C LYS A 121 -2.68 5.26 14.07
N ALA A 122 -3.63 4.57 13.44
CA ALA A 122 -3.42 3.91 12.16
C ALA A 122 -3.10 4.91 11.05
N LEU A 123 -3.89 5.98 10.92
CA LEU A 123 -3.65 7.06 9.97
C LEU A 123 -2.28 7.73 10.19
N GLN A 124 -1.90 7.95 11.45
CA GLN A 124 -0.58 8.47 11.79
C GLN A 124 0.54 7.51 11.34
N ALA A 125 0.41 6.21 11.58
CA ALA A 125 1.40 5.22 11.16
C ALA A 125 1.55 5.17 9.64
N MET A 126 0.44 5.23 8.89
CA MET A 126 0.47 5.26 7.43
C MET A 126 1.11 6.53 6.88
N SER A 127 0.78 7.69 7.45
CA SER A 127 1.41 8.97 7.10
C SER A 127 2.92 8.95 7.35
N CYS A 128 3.37 8.42 8.50
CA CYS A 128 4.80 8.26 8.77
C CYS A 128 5.49 7.33 7.75
N ALA A 129 4.84 6.24 7.34
CA ALA A 129 5.37 5.34 6.32
C ALA A 129 5.52 6.03 4.96
N VAL A 130 4.49 6.77 4.51
CA VAL A 130 4.53 7.56 3.28
C VAL A 130 5.69 8.55 3.29
N SER A 131 5.85 9.33 4.35
CA SER A 131 6.97 10.29 4.47
C SER A 131 8.34 9.61 4.49
N GLU A 132 8.46 8.43 5.10
CA GLU A 132 9.69 7.64 5.06
C GLU A 132 10.00 7.18 3.64
N TRP A 133 9.00 6.68 2.91
CA TRP A 133 9.13 6.22 1.54
C TRP A 133 9.57 7.34 0.61
N GLU A 134 8.95 8.52 0.70
CA GLU A 134 9.35 9.71 -0.06
C GLU A 134 10.81 10.09 0.19
N GLY A 135 11.24 10.09 1.46
CA GLY A 135 12.63 10.37 1.82
C GLY A 135 13.62 9.29 1.34
N ILE A 136 13.18 8.04 1.19
CA ILE A 136 13.97 6.97 0.56
C ILE A 136 14.09 7.24 -0.95
N GLU A 137 12.97 7.54 -1.61
CA GLU A 137 12.95 7.81 -3.04
C GLU A 137 13.82 9.02 -3.41
N GLU A 138 13.76 10.10 -2.63
CA GLU A 138 14.59 11.28 -2.83
C GLU A 138 16.09 10.94 -2.80
N LYS A 139 16.53 10.15 -1.81
CA LYS A 139 17.92 9.70 -1.69
C LYS A 139 18.34 8.77 -2.83
N GLU A 140 17.39 8.07 -3.43
CA GLU A 140 17.59 7.20 -4.57
C GLU A 140 17.51 7.92 -5.93
N GLY A 141 17.05 9.18 -5.95
CA GLY A 141 16.72 9.89 -7.19
C GLY A 141 15.48 9.32 -7.90
N SER A 142 14.64 8.57 -7.18
CA SER A 142 13.33 8.07 -7.62
C SER A 142 12.24 9.10 -7.35
N ALA A 143 11.09 8.94 -7.99
CA ALA A 143 9.91 9.78 -7.78
C ALA A 143 8.62 9.02 -8.10
N ILE A 144 8.54 7.73 -7.74
CA ILE A 144 7.37 6.89 -8.02
C ILE A 144 6.16 7.41 -7.24
N GLY A 145 6.34 7.73 -5.96
CA GLY A 145 5.28 8.25 -5.08
C GLY A 145 4.61 9.50 -5.64
N ARG A 146 5.39 10.39 -6.27
CA ARG A 146 4.91 11.64 -6.89
C ARG A 146 3.91 11.43 -8.03
N PHE A 147 3.82 10.22 -8.58
CA PHE A 147 2.85 9.88 -9.62
C PHE A 147 1.60 9.20 -9.06
N VAL A 148 1.55 8.95 -7.75
CA VAL A 148 0.47 8.23 -7.05
C VAL A 148 -0.21 9.13 -6.01
N VAL A 149 0.58 9.80 -5.16
CA VAL A 149 0.12 10.69 -4.07
C VAL A 149 0.38 12.17 -4.37
#